data_AF-A0AAX3IRD3-F1
#
_entry.id   AF-A0AAX3IRD3-F1
#
_cell.length_a   1.000
_cell.length_b   1.000
_cell.length_c   1.000
_cell.angle_alpha   90.00
_cell.angle_beta   90.00
_cell.angle_gamma   90.00
#
_symmetry.space_group_name_H-M   'P 1'
#
loop_
_entity.id
_entity.type
_entity.pdbx_description
1 polymer ?
#
loop_
_entity_poly.entity_id
_entity_poly.type
_entity_poly.pdbx_seq_one_letter_code
_entity_poly.pdbx_strand_id
1 'polypeptide(L)'
;MKDISTSDSTSNIIIGNLKTNKINDVKGTDTSNPNPNPNPKLSHATNNLIVGDNNTLTGNSTVVVGLSNTVTGESYGGGNGDLQVYGFSNTVKGASSQVFGQGNEVYGVYHTVSGYGNNVGKSSDGISDNRYNVVSSKYWSYGNW
;
A
#
# COMPACT_ATOMS: atom_id res chain seq x y z
N MET A 1 -32.27 -4.66 26.18
CA MET A 1 -30.86 -4.37 25.85
C MET A 1 -30.76 -4.58 24.35
N LYS A 2 -30.48 -3.54 23.57
CA LYS A 2 -30.45 -3.65 22.11
C LYS A 2 -29.15 -4.36 21.77
N ASP A 3 -29.24 -5.51 21.12
CA ASP A 3 -28.08 -6.29 20.68
C ASP A 3 -27.11 -5.36 19.94
N ILE A 4 -25.89 -5.23 20.47
CA ILE A 4 -24.80 -4.55 19.78
C ILE A 4 -24.40 -5.49 18.66
N SER A 5 -25.01 -5.25 17.49
CA SER A 5 -24.65 -5.78 16.19
C SER A 5 -23.13 -5.93 16.05
N THR A 6 -22.68 -7.14 15.73
CA THR A 6 -21.35 -7.41 15.19
C THR A 6 -21.23 -6.71 13.83
N SER A 7 -20.93 -5.41 13.81
CA SER A 7 -20.74 -4.68 12.56
C SER A 7 -19.32 -4.91 12.05
N ASP A 8 -19.22 -5.53 10.88
CA ASP A 8 -18.02 -5.65 10.04
C ASP A 8 -17.22 -4.32 10.03
N SER A 9 -16.22 -4.22 10.89
CA SER A 9 -15.51 -2.96 11.14
C SER A 9 -14.50 -2.73 10.02
N THR A 10 -14.93 -2.05 8.96
CA THR A 10 -14.06 -1.60 7.87
C THR A 10 -13.35 -0.31 8.29
N SER A 11 -12.04 -0.40 8.60
CA SER A 11 -11.28 0.74 9.13
C SER A 11 -10.14 1.14 8.20
N ASN A 12 -10.27 2.30 7.59
CA ASN A 12 -9.16 3.01 6.97
C ASN A 12 -8.60 4.01 7.97
N ILE A 13 -7.29 4.00 8.17
CA ILE A 13 -6.62 4.94 9.07
C ILE A 13 -5.56 5.68 8.27
N ILE A 14 -5.59 7.02 8.33
CA ILE A 14 -4.53 7.87 7.80
C ILE A 14 -3.95 8.66 8.98
N ILE A 15 -2.64 8.51 9.20
CA ILE A 15 -1.87 9.23 10.20
C ILE A 15 -0.82 10.07 9.47
N GLY A 16 -0.71 11.35 9.80
CA GLY A 16 0.22 12.29 9.14
C GLY A 16 -0.52 13.28 8.24
N ASN A 17 0.02 13.58 7.06
CA ASN A 17 -0.53 14.63 6.20
C ASN A 17 -1.82 14.19 5.50
N LEU A 18 -2.96 14.66 6.01
CA LEU A 18 -4.29 14.28 5.52
C LEU A 18 -4.62 14.82 4.11
N LYS A 19 -3.88 15.82 3.61
CA LYS A 19 -4.14 16.46 2.30
C LYS A 19 -3.49 15.73 1.13
N THR A 20 -2.39 15.02 1.39
CA THR A 20 -1.50 14.43 0.39
C THR A 20 -1.62 12.91 0.38
N ASN A 21 -1.86 12.29 1.53
CA ASN A 21 -2.15 10.86 1.60
C ASN A 21 -3.54 10.56 1.02
N LYS A 22 -3.62 9.49 0.22
CA LYS A 22 -4.85 9.02 -0.42
C LYS A 22 -5.03 7.52 -0.24
N ILE A 23 -6.24 7.09 0.08
CA ILE A 23 -6.66 5.68 0.04
C ILE A 23 -7.84 5.57 -0.94
N ASN A 24 -7.72 4.74 -1.96
CA ASN A 24 -8.70 4.55 -3.03
C ASN A 24 -9.20 5.90 -3.57
N ASP A 25 -8.24 6.78 -3.90
CA ASP A 25 -8.44 8.16 -4.36
C ASP A 25 -9.07 9.15 -3.36
N VAL A 26 -9.45 8.70 -2.16
CA VAL A 26 -10.02 9.55 -1.10
C VAL A 26 -8.92 10.10 -0.19
N LYS A 27 -8.93 11.42 0.07
CA LYS A 27 -7.99 12.05 1.01
C LYS A 27 -8.53 12.01 2.44
N GLY A 28 -7.64 12.09 3.44
CA GLY A 28 -8.04 12.20 4.85
C GLY A 28 -8.82 13.49 5.17
N THR A 29 -8.66 14.55 4.36
CA THR A 29 -9.45 15.79 4.48
C THR A 29 -10.83 15.73 3.82
N ASP A 30 -11.16 14.67 3.07
CA ASP A 30 -12.48 14.52 2.46
C ASP A 30 -13.50 14.06 3.54
N THR A 31 -13.81 14.97 4.47
CA THR A 31 -14.70 14.72 5.63
C THR A 31 -16.17 14.96 5.31
N SER A 32 -16.50 15.47 4.13
CA SER A 32 -17.88 15.83 3.77
C SER A 32 -18.19 15.50 2.31
N ASN A 33 -19.04 14.49 2.10
CA ASN A 33 -20.05 14.62 1.06
C ASN A 33 -21.41 14.13 1.59
N PRO A 34 -22.38 15.05 1.82
CA PRO A 34 -23.76 14.71 2.12
C PRO A 34 -24.54 14.16 0.91
N ASN A 35 -23.95 14.06 -0.29
CA ASN A 35 -24.62 13.60 -1.51
C ASN A 35 -24.05 12.24 -2.02
N PRO A 36 -24.87 11.19 -2.26
CA PRO A 36 -24.38 9.80 -2.35
C PRO A 36 -23.82 9.34 -3.70
N ASN A 37 -23.52 10.21 -4.68
CA ASN A 37 -23.15 9.73 -6.01
C ASN A 37 -22.25 10.73 -6.80
N PRO A 38 -21.13 10.32 -7.43
CA PRO A 38 -20.44 9.02 -7.40
C PRO A 38 -19.15 9.05 -6.57
N ASN A 39 -18.99 9.99 -5.63
CA ASN A 39 -17.74 10.09 -4.86
C ASN A 39 -17.67 8.98 -3.81
N PRO A 40 -16.74 8.01 -3.95
CA PRO A 40 -16.70 6.85 -3.08
C PRO A 40 -16.37 7.31 -1.66
N LYS A 41 -17.22 6.94 -0.70
CA LYS A 41 -16.80 6.87 0.69
C LYS A 41 -15.66 5.84 0.78
N LEU A 42 -14.82 5.96 1.81
CA LEU A 42 -13.92 4.91 2.29
C LEU A 42 -14.68 3.64 2.79
N SER A 43 -15.85 3.32 2.21
CA SER A 43 -16.87 2.40 2.76
C SER A 43 -16.98 1.06 2.03
N HIS A 44 -15.96 0.63 1.31
CA HIS A 44 -15.92 -0.71 0.75
C HIS A 44 -14.73 -1.41 1.39
N ALA A 45 -14.97 -2.42 2.23
CA ALA A 45 -14.01 -3.34 2.86
C ALA A 45 -12.49 -3.08 2.69
N THR A 46 -11.92 -2.07 3.37
CA THR A 46 -10.49 -1.77 3.22
C THR A 46 -9.82 -1.55 4.57
N ASN A 47 -9.28 -2.61 5.17
CA ASN A 47 -8.46 -2.53 6.39
C ASN A 47 -7.08 -1.93 6.10
N ASN A 48 -7.06 -0.66 5.68
CA ASN A 48 -5.84 0.00 5.24
C ASN A 48 -5.30 0.97 6.29
N LEU A 49 -3.98 1.09 6.34
CA LEU A 49 -3.28 2.05 7.18
C LEU A 49 -2.26 2.82 6.33
N ILE A 50 -2.35 4.14 6.32
CA ILE A 50 -1.27 5.02 5.87
C ILE A 50 -0.69 5.78 7.07
N VAL A 51 0.64 5.79 7.19
CA VAL A 51 1.36 6.65 8.13
C VAL A 51 2.44 7.46 7.38
N GLY A 52 2.35 8.78 7.38
CA GLY A 52 3.39 9.66 6.82
C GLY A 52 2.84 10.74 5.88
N ASP A 53 3.48 10.96 4.74
CA ASP A 53 3.14 12.05 3.79
C ASP A 53 3.21 11.59 2.33
N ASN A 54 2.30 12.09 1.50
CA ASN A 54 2.29 11.90 0.05
C ASN A 54 2.20 10.44 -0.42
N ASN A 55 1.62 9.54 0.38
CA ASN A 55 1.41 8.16 -0.03
C ASN A 55 0.06 7.98 -0.74
N THR A 56 0.06 7.19 -1.82
CA THR A 56 -1.17 6.78 -2.51
C THR A 56 -1.32 5.27 -2.40
N LEU A 57 -2.47 4.84 -1.89
CA LEU A 57 -2.83 3.44 -1.77
C LEU A 57 -4.16 3.19 -2.50
N THR A 58 -4.19 2.20 -3.38
CA THR A 58 -5.44 1.62 -3.90
C THR A 58 -5.44 0.14 -3.54
N GLY A 59 -6.54 -0.41 -3.02
CA GLY A 59 -6.64 -1.82 -2.62
C GLY A 59 -7.12 -2.01 -1.17
N ASN A 60 -6.98 -3.23 -0.64
CA ASN A 60 -7.50 -3.63 0.67
C ASN A 60 -6.38 -4.22 1.56
N SER A 61 -6.62 -4.25 2.88
CA SER A 61 -5.75 -4.90 3.87
C SER A 61 -4.27 -4.51 3.76
N THR A 62 -3.98 -3.25 3.41
CA THR A 62 -2.63 -2.80 3.07
C THR A 62 -2.11 -1.74 4.04
N VAL A 63 -0.85 -1.87 4.42
CA VAL A 63 -0.14 -0.93 5.28
C VAL A 63 0.93 -0.20 4.47
N VAL A 64 0.92 1.13 4.51
CA VAL A 64 1.92 1.99 3.87
C VAL A 64 2.46 2.98 4.89
N VAL A 65 3.77 2.96 5.12
CA VAL A 65 4.44 3.84 6.09
C VAL A 65 5.61 4.54 5.42
N GLY A 66 5.67 5.87 5.56
CA GLY A 66 6.77 6.69 5.07
C GLY A 66 6.31 7.78 4.11
N LEU A 67 7.08 8.00 3.04
CA LEU A 67 6.93 9.17 2.19
C LEU A 67 6.86 8.79 0.71
N SER A 68 5.90 9.38 -0.01
CA SER A 68 5.81 9.29 -1.47
C SER A 68 5.68 7.88 -2.05
N ASN A 69 5.14 6.91 -1.30
CA ASN A 69 4.93 5.56 -1.82
C ASN A 69 3.65 5.49 -2.66
N THR A 70 3.68 4.68 -3.73
CA THR A 70 2.51 4.37 -4.57
C THR A 70 2.26 2.87 -4.52
N VAL A 71 1.10 2.47 -4.01
CA VAL A 71 0.79 1.08 -3.70
C VAL A 71 -0.57 0.70 -4.28
N THR A 72 -0.61 -0.35 -5.08
CA THR A 72 -1.82 -0.87 -5.72
C THR A 72 -2.00 -2.35 -5.39
N GLY A 73 -2.90 -2.65 -4.47
CA GLY A 73 -3.36 -4.01 -4.16
C GLY A 73 -4.26 -4.56 -5.26
N GLU A 74 -3.90 -5.70 -5.83
CA GLU A 74 -4.70 -6.42 -6.82
C GLU A 74 -5.26 -7.74 -6.24
N SER A 75 -6.32 -8.25 -6.87
CA SER A 75 -6.96 -9.52 -6.52
C SER A 75 -6.17 -10.73 -7.03
N TYR A 76 -5.75 -11.62 -6.13
CA TYR A 76 -5.12 -12.89 -6.49
C TYR A 76 -5.70 -14.01 -5.64
N GLY A 77 -6.33 -15.02 -6.26
CA GLY A 77 -6.59 -16.41 -5.78
C GLY A 77 -7.11 -16.65 -4.34
N GLY A 78 -6.44 -16.09 -3.33
CA GLY A 78 -6.79 -16.10 -1.90
C GLY A 78 -6.97 -14.71 -1.24
N GLY A 79 -6.94 -13.59 -1.97
CA GLY A 79 -7.17 -12.25 -1.38
C GLY A 79 -6.99 -11.07 -2.34
N ASN A 80 -7.24 -9.86 -1.83
CA ASN A 80 -7.00 -8.60 -2.54
C ASN A 80 -6.07 -7.72 -1.70
N GLY A 81 -4.89 -7.37 -2.20
CA GLY A 81 -3.93 -6.56 -1.46
C GLY A 81 -3.07 -7.37 -0.49
N ASP A 82 -3.11 -7.10 0.81
CA ASP A 82 -2.16 -7.63 1.81
C ASP A 82 -0.71 -7.19 1.56
N LEU A 83 -0.54 -5.92 1.21
CA LEU A 83 0.77 -5.32 0.99
C LEU A 83 1.27 -4.64 2.28
N GLN A 84 2.57 -4.69 2.48
CA GLN A 84 3.24 -3.97 3.55
C GLN A 84 4.42 -3.19 2.97
N VAL A 85 4.30 -1.86 2.92
CA VAL A 85 5.27 -1.00 2.25
C VAL A 85 5.81 0.05 3.21
N TYR A 86 7.12 0.06 3.42
CA TYR A 86 7.79 0.95 4.36
C TYR A 86 8.95 1.69 3.69
N GLY A 87 8.97 3.02 3.77
CA GLY A 87 10.11 3.84 3.38
C GLY A 87 9.76 4.96 2.40
N PHE A 88 10.65 5.22 1.43
CA PHE A 88 10.58 6.39 0.55
C PHE A 88 10.42 6.01 -0.91
N SER A 89 9.41 6.56 -1.59
CA SER A 89 9.28 6.49 -3.05
C SER A 89 9.24 5.07 -3.63
N ASN A 90 8.65 4.11 -2.92
CA ASN A 90 8.45 2.76 -3.46
C ASN A 90 7.18 2.71 -4.33
N THR A 91 7.23 1.91 -5.40
CA THR A 91 6.10 1.60 -6.28
C THR A 91 5.82 0.10 -6.17
N VAL A 92 4.64 -0.27 -5.68
CA VAL A 92 4.28 -1.67 -5.45
C VAL A 92 2.92 -1.95 -6.05
N LYS A 93 2.82 -2.98 -6.90
CA LYS A 93 1.56 -3.41 -7.52
C LYS A 93 1.43 -4.92 -7.47
N GLY A 94 0.37 -5.40 -6.83
CA GLY A 94 0.07 -6.83 -6.73
C GLY A 94 -0.49 -7.22 -5.37
N ALA A 95 -0.05 -8.34 -4.80
CA ALA A 95 -0.62 -8.84 -3.54
C ALA A 95 0.41 -9.53 -2.64
N SER A 96 0.10 -9.63 -1.35
CA SER A 96 0.82 -10.45 -0.36
C SER A 96 2.34 -10.24 -0.37
N SER A 97 2.79 -8.99 -0.49
CA SER A 97 4.21 -8.63 -0.65
C SER A 97 4.63 -7.60 0.38
N GLN A 98 5.90 -7.68 0.77
CA GLN A 98 6.52 -6.79 1.75
C GLN A 98 7.69 -6.05 1.09
N VAL A 99 7.71 -4.72 1.21
CA VAL A 99 8.71 -3.86 0.58
C VAL A 99 9.22 -2.84 1.57
N PHE A 100 10.54 -2.80 1.75
CA PHE A 100 11.21 -1.93 2.71
C PHE A 100 12.34 -1.13 2.02
N GLY A 101 12.46 0.15 2.33
CA GLY A 101 13.57 0.98 1.86
C GLY A 101 13.16 2.04 0.84
N GLN A 102 13.96 2.25 -0.20
CA GLN A 102 13.84 3.42 -1.05
C GLN A 102 13.84 3.10 -2.54
N GLY A 103 12.86 3.64 -3.27
CA GLY A 103 12.85 3.58 -4.74
C GLY A 103 12.70 2.18 -5.31
N ASN A 104 12.10 1.24 -4.57
CA ASN A 104 11.89 -0.12 -5.06
C ASN A 104 10.64 -0.18 -5.95
N GLU A 105 10.72 -0.92 -7.04
CA GLU A 105 9.62 -1.25 -7.93
C GLU A 105 9.32 -2.74 -7.83
N VAL A 106 8.11 -3.08 -7.36
CA VAL A 106 7.73 -4.47 -7.08
C VAL A 106 6.39 -4.79 -7.71
N TYR A 107 6.38 -5.79 -8.58
CA TYR A 107 5.21 -6.22 -9.34
C TYR A 107 4.98 -7.72 -9.18
N GLY A 108 3.77 -8.13 -8.77
CA GLY A 108 3.44 -9.54 -8.61
C GLY A 108 2.98 -9.89 -7.20
N VAL A 109 3.08 -11.18 -6.87
CA VAL A 109 2.62 -11.71 -5.58
C VAL A 109 3.73 -12.41 -4.82
N TYR A 110 3.67 -12.33 -3.49
CA TYR A 110 4.60 -13.02 -2.58
C TYR A 110 6.06 -12.57 -2.73
N HIS A 111 6.33 -11.28 -2.87
CA HIS A 111 7.71 -10.75 -2.86
C HIS A 111 8.09 -10.18 -1.49
N THR A 112 9.37 -10.32 -1.13
CA THR A 112 9.97 -9.65 0.02
C THR A 112 11.19 -8.87 -0.48
N VAL A 113 11.10 -7.55 -0.48
CA VAL A 113 12.12 -6.68 -1.08
C VAL A 113 12.61 -5.67 -0.05
N SER A 114 13.93 -5.49 0.04
CA SER A 114 14.55 -4.53 0.94
C SER A 114 15.71 -3.78 0.28
N GLY A 115 15.93 -2.52 0.65
CA GLY A 115 17.07 -1.72 0.19
C GLY A 115 16.69 -0.63 -0.80
N TYR A 116 17.57 -0.36 -1.75
CA TYR A 116 17.47 0.75 -2.70
C TYR A 116 17.37 0.31 -4.15
N GLY A 117 16.40 0.86 -4.87
CA GLY A 117 16.33 0.77 -6.33
C GLY A 117 16.15 -0.63 -6.88
N ASN A 118 15.58 -1.57 -6.11
CA ASN A 118 15.34 -2.92 -6.61
C ASN A 118 14.16 -2.93 -7.60
N ASN A 119 14.27 -3.70 -8.67
CA ASN A 119 13.18 -3.96 -9.60
C ASN A 119 12.87 -5.46 -9.61
N VAL A 120 11.70 -5.84 -9.11
CA VAL A 120 11.30 -7.23 -8.88
C VAL A 120 9.92 -7.47 -9.49
N GLY A 121 9.81 -8.52 -10.30
CA GLY A 121 8.58 -8.84 -11.04
C GLY A 121 8.82 -8.87 -12.55
N LYS A 122 7.83 -9.35 -13.30
CA LYS A 122 7.92 -9.47 -14.77
C LYS A 122 7.29 -8.32 -15.55
N SER A 123 6.27 -7.66 -14.99
CA SER A 123 5.50 -6.66 -15.73
C SER A 123 4.80 -5.69 -14.79
N SER A 124 4.75 -4.41 -15.18
CA SER A 124 3.92 -3.38 -14.56
C SER A 124 2.42 -3.66 -14.69
N ASP A 125 2.03 -4.58 -15.56
CA ASP A 125 0.65 -4.72 -16.04
C ASP A 125 -0.12 -5.88 -15.40
N GLY A 126 0.48 -6.69 -14.54
CA GLY A 126 -0.31 -7.63 -13.73
C GLY A 126 0.44 -8.62 -12.83
N ILE A 127 -0.31 -9.18 -11.88
CA ILE A 127 0.01 -10.21 -10.89
C ILE A 127 0.43 -11.61 -11.41
N SER A 128 0.84 -11.74 -12.68
CA SER A 128 1.20 -13.05 -13.24
C SER A 128 2.53 -13.62 -12.71
N ASP A 129 3.34 -12.79 -12.04
CA ASP A 129 4.53 -13.27 -11.34
C ASP A 129 4.18 -13.70 -9.92
N ASN A 130 4.20 -15.01 -9.68
CA ASN A 130 4.02 -15.64 -8.38
C ASN A 130 5.32 -16.24 -7.83
N ARG A 131 6.47 -15.88 -8.41
CA ARG A 131 7.77 -16.36 -7.94
C ARG A 131 8.11 -15.65 -6.65
N TYR A 132 8.19 -16.39 -5.55
CA TYR A 132 8.68 -15.85 -4.29
C TYR A 132 10.12 -15.35 -4.45
N ASN A 133 10.33 -14.05 -4.34
CA ASN A 133 11.64 -13.42 -4.47
C ASN A 133 11.98 -12.71 -3.15
N VAL A 134 13.18 -12.99 -2.62
CA VAL A 134 13.79 -12.23 -1.54
C VAL A 134 14.95 -11.43 -2.12
N VAL A 135 14.81 -10.12 -2.21
CA VAL A 135 15.82 -9.25 -2.84
C VAL A 135 16.29 -8.20 -1.85
N SER A 136 17.61 -8.08 -1.69
CA SER A 136 18.23 -7.03 -0.88
C SER A 136 19.39 -6.38 -1.63
N SER A 137 19.34 -5.08 -1.87
CA SER A 137 20.50 -4.33 -2.38
C SER A 137 21.38 -3.83 -1.23
N LYS A 138 22.71 -3.95 -1.41
CA LYS A 138 23.72 -3.58 -0.41
C LYS A 138 24.32 -2.23 -0.82
N TYR A 139 24.22 -1.20 0.03
CA TYR A 139 24.97 0.04 -0.19
C TYR A 139 26.45 -0.19 0.09
N TRP A 140 27.33 0.22 -0.83
CA TRP A 140 28.74 0.44 -0.50
C TRP A 140 28.85 1.73 0.32
N SER A 141 29.30 1.61 1.57
CA SER A 141 29.86 2.74 2.30
C SER A 141 31.25 3.01 1.72
N TYR A 142 31.41 4.12 1.00
CA TYR A 142 32.75 4.69 0.80
C TYR A 142 33.17 5.26 2.16
N GLY A 143 33.90 4.46 2.94
CA GLY A 143 34.71 4.98 4.03
C GLY A 143 35.80 5.84 3.42
N ASN A 144 35.77 7.15 3.65
CA ASN A 144 36.93 8.00 3.42
C ASN A 144 38.00 7.60 4.44
N TRP A 145 39.12 7.05 3.95
CA TRP A 145 40.35 6.84 4.71
C TRP A 145 41.18 8.11 4.68
#